data_AF-A0A7D9I184-F1
#
_entry.id   AF-A0A7D9I184-F1
#
_cell.length_a   1.000
_cell.length_b   1.000
_cell.length_c   1.000
_cell.angle_alpha   90.00
_cell.angle_beta   90.00
_cell.angle_gamma   90.00
#
_symmetry.space_group_name_H-M   'P 1'
#
loop_
_entity.id
_entity.type
_entity.pdbx_description
1 polymer ?
#
loop_
_entity_poly.entity_id
_entity_poly.type
_entity_poly.pdbx_seq_one_letter_code
_entity_poly.pdbx_strand_id
1 'polypeptide(L)'
;MTKRIASGIGAIKRLRVQYNNGDEFSVTAATATKGPKLKVLPFDPHGDRLDLGKRWEKWFERFERDLKYNGCDPSKTPEIAKMALLIYAGTEVEDLHDTLPEPSRPEGTEEENWTAYEQSKTKLKIHFSPKQCNDFAIFELLRMKIE
;
A
#
# COMPACT_ATOMS: atom_id res chain seq x y z
N MET A 1 50.68 -21.12 -28.83
CA MET A 1 49.63 -20.34 -29.52
C MET A 1 48.39 -20.37 -28.64
N THR A 2 48.21 -19.34 -27.80
CA THR A 2 47.27 -19.36 -26.66
C THR A 2 46.13 -18.39 -26.97
N LYS A 3 44.91 -18.89 -27.20
CA LYS A 3 43.72 -18.04 -27.33
C LYS A 3 43.00 -17.97 -25.99
N ARG A 4 43.00 -16.77 -25.40
CA ARG A 4 42.22 -16.37 -24.23
C ARG A 4 40.76 -16.11 -24.63
N ILE A 5 39.88 -16.65 -23.80
CA ILE A 5 38.48 -16.28 -23.53
C ILE A 5 38.31 -14.76 -23.38
N ALA A 6 37.32 -14.18 -24.04
CA ALA A 6 36.86 -12.80 -23.81
C ALA A 6 35.34 -12.79 -23.64
N SER A 7 34.94 -12.53 -22.39
CA SER A 7 33.59 -12.30 -21.90
C SER A 7 33.04 -10.98 -22.46
N GLY A 8 31.85 -11.03 -23.05
CA GLY A 8 31.15 -9.86 -23.57
C GLY A 8 30.49 -9.07 -22.43
N ILE A 9 31.12 -7.97 -22.02
CA ILE A 9 30.49 -6.93 -21.21
C ILE A 9 29.91 -5.90 -22.17
N GLY A 10 28.57 -5.87 -22.26
CA GLY A 10 27.81 -4.95 -23.09
C GLY A 10 28.11 -3.49 -22.76
N ALA A 11 28.40 -2.71 -23.80
CA ALA A 11 28.79 -1.31 -23.72
C ALA A 11 27.68 -0.43 -23.13
N ILE A 12 28.01 0.30 -22.06
CA ILE A 12 27.20 1.41 -21.53
C ILE A 12 27.44 2.62 -22.45
N LYS A 13 26.46 2.96 -23.29
CA LYS A 13 26.47 4.23 -24.03
C LYS A 13 26.27 5.40 -23.06
N ARG A 14 27.34 6.17 -22.80
CA ARG A 14 27.26 7.48 -22.14
C ARG A 14 26.64 8.48 -23.12
N LEU A 15 25.42 8.94 -22.86
CA LEU A 15 24.88 10.13 -23.52
C LEU A 15 25.47 11.37 -22.82
N ARG A 16 26.25 12.15 -23.58
CA ARG A 16 26.84 13.42 -23.13
C ARG A 16 25.84 14.53 -23.43
N VAL A 17 25.09 14.97 -22.42
CA VAL A 17 24.35 16.24 -22.49
C VAL A 17 25.30 17.32 -21.97
N GLN A 18 25.66 18.28 -22.82
CA GLN A 18 26.45 19.44 -22.40
C GLN A 18 25.51 20.62 -22.16
N TYR A 19 25.51 21.14 -20.93
CA TYR A 19 25.06 22.48 -20.62
C TYR A 19 26.13 23.19 -19.81
N ASN A 20 26.51 24.37 -20.28
CA ASN A 20 27.46 25.28 -19.66
C ASN A 20 26.88 25.80 -18.35
N ASN A 21 27.48 25.41 -17.21
CA ASN A 21 27.82 26.28 -16.07
C ASN A 21 28.39 25.42 -14.94
N GLY A 22 29.72 25.38 -14.88
CA GLY A 22 30.58 25.53 -13.70
C GLY A 22 30.35 24.84 -12.35
N ASP A 23 29.32 24.03 -12.11
CA ASP A 23 29.15 23.32 -10.83
C ASP A 23 29.03 21.81 -11.04
N GLU A 24 30.06 21.08 -10.60
CA GLU A 24 30.19 19.64 -10.74
C GLU A 24 29.35 18.91 -9.67
N PHE A 25 28.02 18.96 -9.80
CA PHE A 25 27.15 18.05 -9.06
C PHE A 25 27.04 16.71 -9.79
N SER A 26 27.73 15.70 -9.24
CA SER A 26 27.56 14.31 -9.65
C SER A 26 26.18 13.80 -9.23
N VAL A 27 25.17 13.99 -10.08
CA VAL A 27 23.87 13.35 -9.90
C VAL A 27 24.05 11.88 -10.28
N THR A 28 24.23 11.02 -9.28
CA THR A 28 24.07 9.58 -9.44
C THR A 28 22.62 9.36 -9.86
N ALA A 29 22.42 9.02 -11.14
CA ALA A 29 21.11 8.67 -11.67
C ALA A 29 20.60 7.45 -10.90
N ALA A 30 19.72 7.70 -9.92
CA ALA A 30 18.93 6.67 -9.30
C ALA A 30 18.21 5.94 -10.43
N THR A 31 18.53 4.65 -10.58
CA THR A 31 17.78 3.79 -11.49
C THR A 31 16.31 3.95 -11.12
N ALA A 32 15.48 4.31 -12.09
CA ALA A 32 14.04 4.41 -11.89
C ALA A 32 13.53 2.99 -11.60
N THR A 33 13.55 2.61 -10.32
CA THR A 33 13.00 1.36 -9.82
C THR A 33 11.51 1.45 -10.10
N LYS A 34 11.07 0.80 -11.17
CA LYS A 34 9.64 0.66 -11.48
C LYS A 34 9.00 0.14 -10.20
N GLY A 35 8.04 0.89 -9.65
CA GLY A 35 7.37 0.57 -8.39
C GLY A 35 6.83 -0.86 -8.38
N PRO A 36 6.46 -1.39 -7.20
CA PRO A 36 5.98 -2.77 -7.07
C PRO A 36 4.89 -3.05 -8.10
N LYS A 37 5.01 -4.16 -8.84
CA LYS A 37 4.03 -4.59 -9.85
C LYS A 37 3.11 -5.62 -9.23
N LEU A 38 2.07 -5.15 -8.56
CA LEU A 38 1.08 -6.01 -7.92
C LEU A 38 0.12 -6.56 -8.98
N LYS A 39 -0.34 -7.80 -8.81
CA LYS A 39 -1.32 -8.42 -9.73
C LYS A 39 -2.74 -8.36 -9.15
N VAL A 40 -2.92 -7.57 -8.09
CA VAL A 40 -4.19 -7.38 -7.41
C VAL A 40 -5.09 -6.48 -8.25
N LEU A 41 -6.33 -6.93 -8.45
CA LEU A 41 -7.36 -6.13 -9.12
C LEU A 41 -7.78 -4.97 -8.20
N PRO A 42 -8.15 -3.80 -8.76
CA PRO A 42 -8.71 -2.69 -7.98
C PRO A 42 -9.87 -3.14 -7.10
N PHE A 43 -10.00 -2.52 -5.93
CA PHE A 43 -11.11 -2.77 -5.04
C PHE A 43 -12.37 -2.06 -5.55
N ASP A 44 -13.52 -2.74 -5.48
CA ASP A 44 -14.82 -2.18 -5.83
C ASP A 44 -15.56 -1.77 -4.53
N PRO A 45 -15.62 -0.45 -4.23
CA PRO A 45 -16.25 0.06 -3.01
C PRO A 45 -17.78 0.09 -3.07
N HIS A 46 -18.38 -0.13 -4.25
CA HIS A 46 -19.83 -0.08 -4.48
C HIS A 46 -20.51 -1.46 -4.43
N GLY A 47 -19.76 -2.49 -4.07
CA GLY A 47 -20.26 -3.84 -3.87
C GLY A 47 -21.32 -3.97 -2.76
N ASP A 48 -21.82 -5.19 -2.57
CA ASP A 48 -22.79 -5.49 -1.50
C ASP A 48 -22.29 -5.01 -0.13
N ARG A 49 -23.06 -4.11 0.48
CA ARG A 49 -22.72 -3.39 1.71
C ARG A 49 -22.57 -4.34 2.91
N LEU A 50 -23.30 -5.45 2.92
CA LEU A 50 -23.26 -6.42 4.03
C LEU A 50 -21.93 -7.20 4.06
N ASP A 51 -21.32 -7.39 2.90
CA ASP A 51 -20.05 -8.10 2.75
C ASP A 51 -18.87 -7.16 2.44
N LEU A 52 -19.09 -5.84 2.36
CA LEU A 52 -18.08 -4.87 1.98
C LEU A 52 -16.82 -4.94 2.87
N GLY A 53 -17.00 -4.99 4.19
CA GLY A 53 -15.89 -5.14 5.13
C GLY A 53 -15.12 -6.44 4.95
N LYS A 54 -15.82 -7.57 4.77
CA LYS A 54 -15.18 -8.88 4.54
C LYS A 54 -14.46 -8.92 3.19
N ARG A 55 -15.02 -8.29 2.16
CA ARG A 55 -14.39 -8.15 0.84
C ARG A 55 -13.13 -7.29 0.93
N TRP A 56 -13.19 -6.19 1.68
CA TRP A 56 -12.04 -5.33 1.93
C TRP A 56 -10.92 -6.08 2.65
N GLU A 57 -11.22 -6.81 3.73
CA GLU A 57 -10.24 -7.62 4.45
C GLU A 57 -9.57 -8.66 3.54
N LYS A 58 -10.35 -9.42 2.76
CA LYS A 58 -9.82 -10.41 1.81
C LYS A 58 -8.96 -9.76 0.71
N TRP A 59 -9.38 -8.60 0.20
CA TRP A 59 -8.62 -7.87 -0.79
C TRP A 59 -7.30 -7.37 -0.20
N PHE A 60 -7.36 -6.80 1.00
CA PHE A 60 -6.22 -6.25 1.71
C PHE A 60 -5.18 -7.32 2.06
N GLU A 61 -5.60 -8.52 2.48
CA GLU A 61 -4.71 -9.67 2.69
C GLU A 61 -3.99 -10.12 1.41
N ARG A 62 -4.65 -10.02 0.25
CA ARG A 62 -4.03 -10.32 -1.05
C ARG A 62 -3.03 -9.23 -1.43
N PHE A 63 -3.39 -7.98 -1.21
CA PHE A 63 -2.52 -6.83 -1.39
C PHE A 63 -1.25 -6.93 -0.54
N GLU A 64 -1.34 -7.17 0.77
CA GLU A 64 -0.16 -7.29 1.64
C GLU A 64 0.77 -8.44 1.23
N ARG A 65 0.19 -9.55 0.76
CA ARG A 65 0.95 -10.70 0.26
C ARG A 65 1.74 -10.37 -1.00
N ASP A 66 1.10 -9.70 -1.97
CA ASP A 66 1.75 -9.26 -3.20
C ASP A 66 2.79 -8.16 -2.90
N LEU A 67 2.50 -7.27 -1.96
CA LEU A 67 3.40 -6.19 -1.56
C LEU A 67 4.69 -6.74 -0.95
N LYS A 68 4.56 -7.69 -0.03
CA LYS A 68 5.70 -8.41 0.58
C LYS A 68 6.49 -9.22 -0.44
N TYR A 69 5.82 -9.90 -1.38
CA TYR A 69 6.46 -10.63 -2.46
C TYR A 69 7.29 -9.71 -3.37
N ASN A 70 6.83 -8.48 -3.62
CA ASN A 70 7.54 -7.47 -4.41
C ASN A 70 8.62 -6.71 -3.59
N GLY A 71 8.91 -7.12 -2.36
CA GLY A 71 9.96 -6.52 -1.53
C GLY A 71 9.60 -5.17 -0.92
N CYS A 72 8.34 -4.78 -0.96
CA CYS A 72 7.83 -3.58 -0.29
C CYS A 72 7.32 -3.98 1.09
N ASP A 73 8.18 -3.84 2.10
CA ASP A 73 7.84 -4.10 3.49
C ASP A 73 7.37 -2.78 4.14
N PRO A 74 6.13 -2.68 4.65
CA PRO A 74 5.65 -1.48 5.32
C PRO A 74 6.54 -1.00 6.46
N SER A 75 7.23 -1.90 7.16
CA SER A 75 8.14 -1.54 8.26
C SER A 75 9.43 -0.86 7.78
N LYS A 76 9.83 -1.08 6.52
CA LYS A 76 11.07 -0.53 5.94
C LYS A 76 10.79 0.65 5.01
N THR A 77 9.65 0.60 4.31
CA THR A 77 9.28 1.55 3.26
C THR A 77 7.81 1.96 3.40
N PRO A 78 7.43 2.62 4.51
CA PRO A 78 6.03 2.94 4.80
C PRO A 78 5.40 3.86 3.75
N GLU A 79 6.15 4.83 3.22
CA GLU A 79 5.66 5.74 2.18
C GLU A 79 5.38 5.03 0.86
N ILE A 80 6.27 4.10 0.45
CA ILE A 80 6.09 3.31 -0.77
C ILE A 80 4.90 2.36 -0.60
N ALA A 81 4.76 1.74 0.57
CA ALA A 81 3.62 0.89 0.89
C ALA A 81 2.30 1.68 0.87
N LYS A 82 2.28 2.90 1.41
CA LYS A 82 1.12 3.80 1.33
C LYS A 82 0.76 4.14 -0.11
N MET A 83 1.72 4.58 -0.92
CA MET A 83 1.48 4.88 -2.33
C MET A 83 0.98 3.65 -3.09
N ALA A 84 1.57 2.49 -2.85
CA ALA A 84 1.12 1.24 -3.45
C ALA A 84 -0.32 0.91 -3.04
N LEU A 85 -0.70 1.13 -1.78
CA LEU A 85 -2.08 0.91 -1.33
C LEU A 85 -3.07 1.75 -2.12
N LEU A 86 -2.83 3.05 -2.25
CA LEU A 86 -3.75 3.98 -2.95
C LEU A 86 -3.81 3.69 -4.45
N ILE A 87 -2.66 3.49 -5.09
CA ILE A 87 -2.57 3.21 -6.54
C ILE A 87 -3.30 1.90 -6.90
N TYR A 88 -3.12 0.84 -6.11
CA TYR A 88 -3.67 -0.48 -6.42
C TYR A 88 -5.09 -0.69 -5.87
N ALA A 89 -5.50 0.03 -4.82
CA ALA A 89 -6.88 0.02 -4.36
C ALA A 89 -7.82 0.63 -5.41
N GLY A 90 -7.34 1.63 -6.16
CA GLY A 90 -8.08 2.30 -7.22
C GLY A 90 -8.46 3.72 -6.84
N THR A 91 -8.77 4.53 -7.85
CA THR A 91 -9.01 5.98 -7.71
C THR A 91 -10.15 6.31 -6.75
N GLU A 92 -11.22 5.53 -6.75
CA GLU A 92 -12.35 5.78 -5.83
C GLU A 92 -11.96 5.58 -4.35
N VAL A 93 -11.07 4.62 -4.07
CA VAL A 93 -10.57 4.39 -2.71
C VAL A 93 -9.56 5.47 -2.31
N GLU A 94 -8.79 5.98 -3.27
CA GLU A 94 -7.91 7.14 -3.07
C GLU A 94 -8.72 8.41 -2.74
N ASP A 95 -9.77 8.71 -3.51
CA ASP A 95 -10.68 9.83 -3.22
C ASP A 95 -11.37 9.68 -1.84
N LEU A 96 -11.77 8.45 -1.49
CA LEU A 96 -12.27 8.16 -0.14
C LEU A 96 -11.21 8.39 0.93
N HIS A 97 -9.96 7.98 0.71
CA HIS A 97 -8.88 8.23 1.66
C HIS A 97 -8.66 9.71 1.90
N ASP A 98 -8.66 10.54 0.85
CA ASP A 98 -8.43 11.98 0.94
C ASP A 98 -9.56 12.74 1.64
N THR A 99 -10.80 12.25 1.50
CA THR A 99 -11.99 12.86 2.13
C THR A 99 -12.19 12.45 3.59
N LEU A 100 -11.67 11.29 3.99
CA LEU A 100 -11.85 10.78 5.36
C LEU A 100 -10.96 11.56 6.37
N PRO A 101 -11.42 11.70 7.62
CA PRO A 101 -10.62 12.30 8.68
C PRO A 101 -9.44 11.41 9.07
N GLU A 102 -8.36 12.00 9.56
CA GLU A 102 -7.19 11.24 10.00
C GLU A 102 -7.54 10.40 11.25
N PRO A 103 -7.20 9.09 11.27
CA PRO A 103 -7.51 8.24 12.40
C PRO A 103 -6.65 8.61 13.61
N SER A 104 -7.26 8.51 14.79
CA SER A 104 -6.52 8.56 16.05
C SER A 104 -5.65 7.30 16.20
N ARG A 105 -4.43 7.46 16.72
CA ARG A 105 -3.57 6.34 17.09
C ARG A 105 -4.29 5.45 18.12
N PRO A 106 -4.45 4.14 17.86
CA PRO A 106 -5.05 3.21 18.81
C PRO A 106 -4.23 3.14 20.10
N GLU A 107 -4.91 2.96 21.23
CA GLU A 107 -4.24 2.74 22.52
C GLU A 107 -3.38 1.47 22.46
N GLY A 108 -2.16 1.54 22.98
CA GLY A 108 -1.19 0.43 22.96
C GLY A 108 -0.38 0.29 21.68
N THR A 109 -0.55 1.16 20.68
CA THR A 109 0.34 1.21 19.50
C THR A 109 1.53 2.11 19.78
N GLU A 110 2.74 1.57 19.69
CA GLU A 110 3.99 2.34 19.80
C GLU A 110 4.10 3.37 18.66
N GLU A 111 4.73 4.51 18.93
CA GLU A 111 4.86 5.59 17.95
C GLU A 111 5.61 5.17 16.69
N GLU A 112 6.62 4.31 16.83
CA GLU A 112 7.40 3.75 15.72
C GLU A 112 6.57 2.88 14.78
N ASN A 113 5.49 2.26 15.29
CA ASN A 113 4.59 1.42 14.51
C ASN A 113 3.44 2.23 13.87
N TRP A 114 3.23 3.49 14.28
CA TRP A 114 2.18 4.37 13.76
C TRP A 114 2.61 5.10 12.47
N THR A 115 3.05 4.31 11.49
CA THR A 115 3.56 4.81 10.21
C THR A 115 2.46 5.36 9.30
N ALA A 116 2.83 6.11 8.25
CA ALA A 116 1.89 6.63 7.24
C ALA A 116 1.06 5.52 6.55
N TYR A 117 1.65 4.32 6.42
CA TYR A 117 0.93 3.14 5.93
C TYR A 117 -0.11 2.65 6.92
N GLU A 118 0.24 2.49 8.19
CA GLU A 118 -0.68 2.02 9.24
C GLU A 118 -1.82 3.02 9.50
N GLN A 119 -1.54 4.32 9.41
CA GLN A 119 -2.56 5.38 9.42
C GLN A 119 -3.55 5.18 8.26
N SER A 120 -3.06 5.05 7.03
CA SER A 120 -3.90 4.88 5.84
C SER A 120 -4.72 3.59 5.88
N LYS A 121 -4.11 2.49 6.34
CA LYS A 121 -4.76 1.20 6.56
C LYS A 121 -5.88 1.31 7.60
N THR A 122 -5.60 1.94 8.74
CA THR A 122 -6.57 2.11 9.83
C THR A 122 -7.73 2.99 9.38
N LYS A 123 -7.45 4.08 8.67
CA LYS A 123 -8.43 5.00 8.09
C LYS A 123 -9.42 4.28 7.19
N LEU A 124 -8.93 3.53 6.21
CA LEU A 124 -9.76 2.76 5.28
C LEU A 124 -10.48 1.61 5.99
N LYS A 125 -9.84 0.93 6.93
CA LYS A 125 -10.47 -0.13 7.73
C LYS A 125 -11.67 0.40 8.52
N ILE A 126 -11.54 1.55 9.19
CA ILE A 126 -12.66 2.16 9.95
C ILE A 126 -13.84 2.49 9.02
N HIS A 127 -13.57 2.89 7.78
CA HIS A 127 -14.61 3.21 6.82
C HIS A 127 -15.33 1.96 6.28
N PHE A 128 -14.57 0.92 5.91
CA PHE A 128 -15.14 -0.29 5.30
C PHE A 128 -15.63 -1.32 6.31
N SER A 129 -15.10 -1.34 7.53
CA SER A 129 -15.57 -2.24 8.57
C SER A 129 -16.99 -1.84 8.99
N PRO A 130 -17.93 -2.79 9.07
CA PRO A 130 -19.27 -2.50 9.56
C PRO A 130 -19.17 -1.99 11.00
N LYS A 131 -19.77 -0.83 11.27
CA LYS A 131 -19.98 -0.36 12.64
C LYS A 131 -20.97 -1.31 13.30
N GLN A 132 -20.49 -2.26 14.10
CA GLN A 132 -21.37 -3.11 14.89
C GLN A 132 -22.17 -2.24 15.85
N CYS A 133 -23.48 -2.13 15.63
CA CYS A 133 -24.38 -1.58 16.63
C CYS A 133 -24.56 -2.63 17.73
N ASN A 134 -23.93 -2.42 18.88
CA ASN A 134 -24.10 -3.28 20.06
C ASN A 134 -25.58 -3.45 20.44
N ASP A 135 -26.40 -2.43 20.24
CA ASP A 135 -27.84 -2.46 20.57
C ASP A 135 -28.62 -3.53 19.79
N PHE A 136 -28.25 -3.80 18.54
CA PHE A 136 -28.89 -4.84 17.73
C PHE A 136 -28.50 -6.25 18.23
N ALA A 137 -27.21 -6.45 18.53
CA ALA A 137 -26.73 -7.71 19.09
C ALA A 137 -27.34 -7.98 20.49
N ILE A 138 -27.53 -6.94 21.30
CA ILE A 138 -28.21 -7.03 22.60
C ILE A 138 -29.69 -7.36 22.42
N PHE A 139 -30.38 -6.69 21.49
CA PHE A 139 -31.79 -6.98 21.17
C PHE A 139 -31.97 -8.44 20.74
N GLU A 140 -31.11 -8.93 19.84
CA GLU A 140 -31.18 -10.31 19.34
C GLU A 140 -30.88 -11.34 20.44
N LEU A 141 -29.92 -11.05 21.32
CA LEU A 141 -29.62 -11.87 22.50
C LEU A 141 -30.77 -11.90 23.51
N LEU A 142 -31.42 -10.75 23.75
CA LEU A 142 -32.58 -10.66 24.64
C LEU A 142 -33.79 -11.40 24.05
N ARG A 143 -33.98 -11.34 22.73
CA ARG A 143 -35.05 -12.07 22.03
C ARG A 143 -34.85 -13.59 22.11
N MET A 144 -33.61 -14.07 21.98
CA MET A 144 -33.28 -15.50 22.08
C MET A 144 -33.42 -16.08 23.50
N LYS A 145 -33.44 -15.25 24.55
CA LYS A 145 -33.60 -15.71 25.95
C LYS A 145 -35.05 -15.84 26.41
N ILE A 146 -36.01 -15.45 25.57
CA ILE A 146 -37.45 -15.44 25.91
C ILE A 146 -38.19 -16.69 25.38
N GLU A 147 -37.51 -17.54 24.61
CA GLU A 147 -37.97 -18.90 24.25
C GLU A 147 -37.36 -19.95 25.18
#